data_AF-A0A6N7EF69-F1
#
_entry.id   AF-A0A6N7EF69-F1
#
_cell.length_a   1.000
_cell.length_b   1.000
_cell.length_c   1.000
_cell.angle_alpha   90.00
_cell.angle_beta   90.00
_cell.angle_gamma   90.00
#
_symmetry.space_group_name_H-M   'P 1'
#
loop_
_entity.id
_entity.type
_entity.pdbx_description
1 polymer ?
#
loop_
_entity_poly.entity_id
_entity_poly.type
_entity_poly.pdbx_seq_one_letter_code
_entity_poly.pdbx_strand_id
1 'polypeptide(L)'
;MSDIKDLLDAEGAEAEAAEADQIASGRTDVTVTRGHVRAKTLQIRLNEDELGELTALAQDRGLPVSTVARQLLLQSLAPTDDLRSALDRLERDLSAVRRKALSA
;
A
#
# COMPACT_ATOMS: atom_id res chain seq x y z
N MET A 1 11.64 -57.43 28.60
CA MET A 1 11.33 -56.57 27.43
C MET A 1 10.13 -55.68 27.67
N SER A 2 9.23 -55.96 28.63
CA SER A 2 8.16 -55.03 29.01
C SER A 2 8.72 -53.76 29.66
N ASP A 3 9.63 -53.92 30.61
CA ASP A 3 10.08 -52.81 31.48
C ASP A 3 10.75 -51.64 30.73
N ILE A 4 11.44 -51.93 29.62
CA ILE A 4 12.07 -50.88 28.78
C ILE A 4 11.02 -50.12 27.98
N LYS A 5 10.00 -50.83 27.48
CA LYS A 5 8.90 -50.21 26.74
C LYS A 5 8.06 -49.33 27.65
N ASP A 6 7.79 -49.82 28.86
CA ASP A 6 7.03 -49.08 29.87
C ASP A 6 7.78 -47.79 30.29
N LEU A 7 9.11 -47.80 30.31
CA LEU A 7 9.94 -46.62 30.61
C LEU A 7 9.96 -45.62 29.44
N LEU A 8 10.04 -46.10 28.19
CA LEU A 8 9.97 -45.26 27.00
C LEU A 8 8.59 -44.61 26.82
N ASP A 9 7.52 -45.35 27.10
CA ASP A 9 6.15 -44.84 27.03
C ASP A 9 5.90 -43.78 28.12
N ALA A 10 6.51 -43.95 29.31
CA ALA A 10 6.46 -42.95 30.38
C ALA A 10 7.24 -41.66 30.03
N GLU A 11 8.46 -41.79 29.49
CA GLU A 11 9.27 -40.63 29.06
C GLU A 11 8.61 -39.88 27.90
N GLY A 12 7.99 -40.60 26.96
CA GLY A 12 7.25 -40.01 25.84
C GLY A 12 6.05 -39.19 26.33
N ALA A 13 5.29 -39.70 27.30
CA ALA A 13 4.18 -38.98 27.90
C ALA A 13 4.65 -37.73 28.68
N GLU A 14 5.80 -37.80 29.35
CA GLU A 14 6.37 -36.67 30.09
C GLU A 14 6.89 -35.57 29.16
N ALA A 15 7.54 -35.94 28.04
CA ALA A 15 7.99 -35.01 27.02
C ALA A 15 6.82 -34.30 26.32
N GLU A 16 5.77 -35.03 25.93
CA GLU A 16 4.56 -34.44 25.32
C GLU A 16 3.83 -33.49 26.28
N ALA A 17 3.78 -33.82 27.57
CA ALA A 17 3.22 -32.94 28.59
C ALA A 17 4.06 -31.65 28.79
N ALA A 18 5.40 -31.77 28.73
CA ALA A 18 6.31 -30.64 28.84
C ALA A 18 6.26 -29.70 27.62
N GLU A 19 5.93 -30.19 26.43
CA GLU A 19 5.69 -29.36 25.25
C GLU A 19 4.36 -28.60 25.32
N ALA A 20 3.30 -29.20 25.89
CA ALA A 20 2.01 -28.55 26.09
C ALA A 20 2.10 -27.34 27.05
N ASP A 21 3.00 -27.41 28.04
CA ASP A 21 3.26 -26.32 29.00
C ASP A 21 4.24 -25.25 28.47
N GLN A 22 4.86 -25.47 27.31
CA GLN A 22 5.68 -24.47 26.62
C GLN A 22 4.83 -23.45 25.83
N ILE A 23 3.71 -23.02 26.40
CA ILE A 23 3.14 -21.72 26.04
C ILE A 23 4.12 -20.68 26.59
N ALA A 24 5.17 -20.41 25.81
CA ALA A 24 6.11 -19.34 26.09
C ALA A 24 5.28 -18.11 26.47
N SER A 25 5.40 -17.66 27.72
CA SER A 25 4.78 -16.44 28.18
C SER A 25 5.33 -15.33 27.31
N GLY A 26 4.62 -15.04 26.21
CA GLY A 26 4.99 -14.01 25.27
C GLY A 26 5.15 -12.75 26.09
N ARG A 27 6.34 -12.15 26.03
CA ARG A 27 6.60 -10.87 26.66
C ARG A 27 5.55 -9.86 26.19
N THR A 28 4.59 -9.56 27.05
CA THR A 28 3.49 -8.62 26.77
C THR A 28 3.96 -7.17 26.79
N ASP A 29 5.20 -6.92 27.21
CA ASP A 29 5.85 -5.61 27.24
C ASP A 29 6.53 -5.22 25.91
N VAL A 30 6.51 -6.10 24.91
CA VAL A 30 7.13 -5.83 23.60
C VAL A 30 6.07 -5.43 22.60
N THR A 31 6.07 -4.15 22.22
CA THR A 31 5.34 -3.67 21.05
C THR A 31 5.89 -4.37 19.80
N VAL A 32 5.16 -5.36 19.29
CA VAL A 32 5.42 -5.92 17.96
C VAL A 32 5.08 -4.83 16.94
N THR A 33 6.06 -4.02 16.57
CA THR A 33 5.95 -3.15 15.41
C THR A 33 5.95 -4.04 14.17
N ARG A 34 4.77 -4.52 13.79
CA ARG A 34 4.55 -5.13 12.47
C ARG A 34 4.83 -4.01 11.47
N GLY A 35 6.07 -3.98 10.97
CA GLY A 35 6.65 -2.82 10.32
C GLY A 35 5.70 -2.24 9.28
N HIS A 36 5.12 -1.08 9.59
CA HIS A 36 4.61 -0.21 8.54
C HIS A 36 5.77 -0.05 7.57
N VAL A 37 5.55 -0.40 6.30
CA VAL A 37 6.53 -0.16 5.24
C VAL A 37 6.91 1.30 5.36
N ARG A 38 8.11 1.57 5.90
CA ARG A 38 8.61 2.94 6.04
C ARG A 38 8.49 3.57 4.66
N ALA A 39 7.88 4.75 4.60
CA ALA A 39 7.79 5.49 3.35
C ALA A 39 9.22 5.60 2.77
N LYS A 40 9.43 5.01 1.60
CA LYS A 40 10.73 5.06 0.92
C LYS A 40 10.83 6.42 0.23
N THR A 41 11.98 7.07 0.39
CA THR A 41 12.26 8.36 -0.26
C THR A 41 12.81 8.09 -1.66
N LEU A 42 12.18 8.65 -2.69
CA LEU A 42 12.66 8.65 -4.06
C LEU A 42 13.32 10.02 -4.34
N GLN A 43 14.55 10.02 -4.83
CA GLN A 43 15.21 11.23 -5.32
C GLN A 43 15.04 11.32 -6.83
N ILE A 44 14.46 12.42 -7.30
CA ILE A 44 14.27 12.71 -8.73
C ILE A 44 15.16 13.90 -9.06
N ARG A 45 16.01 13.74 -10.08
CA ARG A 45 16.86 14.84 -10.56
C ARG A 45 16.07 15.62 -11.60
N LEU A 46 15.74 16.86 -11.25
CA LEU A 46 15.10 17.83 -12.14
C LEU A 46 16.12 18.91 -12.48
N ASN A 47 16.00 19.50 -13.66
CA ASN A 47 16.69 20.75 -13.98
C ASN A 47 15.96 21.94 -13.31
N GLU A 48 16.54 23.15 -13.44
CA GLU A 48 16.02 24.34 -12.77
C GLU A 48 14.64 24.75 -13.31
N ASP A 49 14.45 24.64 -14.62
CA ASP A 49 13.18 24.98 -15.30
C ASP A 49 12.07 24.02 -14.89
N GLU A 50 12.33 22.70 -14.90
CA GLU A 50 11.40 21.64 -14.50
C GLU A 50 10.96 21.79 -13.03
N LEU A 51 11.91 22.10 -12.15
CA LEU A 51 11.61 22.37 -10.74
C LEU A 51 10.77 23.65 -10.57
N GLY A 52 11.08 24.68 -11.37
CA GLY A 52 10.33 25.93 -11.42
C GLY A 52 8.88 25.71 -11.84
N GLU A 53 8.65 24.99 -12.93
CA GLU A 53 7.30 24.64 -13.42
C GLU A 53 6.51 23.85 -12.37
N LEU A 54 7.13 22.82 -11.77
CA LEU A 54 6.47 22.02 -10.73
C LEU A 54 6.11 22.86 -9.49
N THR A 55 6.98 23.80 -9.12
CA THR A 55 6.75 24.71 -7.99
C THR A 55 5.62 25.69 -8.27
N ALA A 56 5.59 26.27 -9.47
CA ALA A 56 4.51 27.16 -9.90
C ALA A 56 3.15 26.44 -9.90
N LEU A 57 3.12 25.21 -10.42
CA LEU A 57 1.91 24.38 -10.41
C LEU A 57 1.43 24.05 -8.99
N ALA A 58 2.36 23.84 -8.06
CA ALA A 58 2.05 23.58 -6.67
C ALA A 58 1.49 24.82 -5.95
N GLN A 59 2.04 26.00 -6.25
CA GLN A 59 1.56 27.28 -5.73
C GLN A 59 0.15 27.60 -6.22
N ASP A 60 -0.12 27.44 -7.52
CA ASP A 60 -1.45 27.64 -8.12
C ASP A 60 -2.52 26.77 -7.45
N ARG A 61 -2.16 25.52 -7.11
CA ARG A 61 -3.04 24.57 -6.44
C ARG A 61 -3.08 24.72 -4.91
N GLY A 62 -2.22 25.55 -4.32
CA GLY A 62 -2.08 25.68 -2.86
C GLY A 62 -1.62 24.39 -2.18
N LEU A 63 -0.85 23.54 -2.88
CA LEU A 63 -0.41 22.24 -2.39
C LEU A 63 1.12 22.17 -2.25
N PRO A 64 1.67 21.29 -1.38
CA PRO A 64 3.10 21.03 -1.36
C PRO A 64 3.60 20.45 -2.69
N VAL A 65 4.80 20.85 -3.11
CA VAL A 65 5.47 20.35 -4.33
C VAL A 65 5.54 18.82 -4.34
N SER A 66 5.84 18.19 -3.21
CA SER A 66 5.88 16.73 -3.06
C SER A 66 4.51 16.06 -3.28
N THR A 67 3.42 16.74 -2.92
CA THR A 67 2.06 16.23 -3.12
C THR A 67 1.70 16.25 -4.60
N VAL A 68 2.01 17.35 -5.28
CA VAL A 68 1.81 17.47 -6.73
C VAL A 68 2.67 16.45 -7.48
N ALA A 69 3.95 16.32 -7.13
CA ALA A 69 4.84 15.33 -7.71
C ALA A 69 4.30 13.90 -7.53
N ARG A 70 3.86 13.56 -6.32
CA ARG A 70 3.27 12.24 -6.03
C ARG A 70 1.99 12.00 -6.84
N GLN A 71 1.14 13.02 -6.98
CA GLN A 71 -0.08 12.91 -7.78
C GLN A 71 0.25 12.64 -9.25
N LEU A 72 1.19 13.39 -9.85
CA LEU A 72 1.60 13.19 -11.24
C LEU A 72 2.14 11.77 -11.47
N LEU A 73 2.99 11.28 -10.57
CA LEU A 73 3.51 9.91 -10.61
C LEU A 73 2.38 8.87 -10.50
N LEU A 74 1.39 9.09 -9.63
CA LEU A 74 0.26 8.17 -9.51
C LEU A 74 -0.63 8.20 -10.74
N GLN A 75 -0.81 9.35 -11.38
CA GLN A 75 -1.57 9.48 -12.62
C GLN A 75 -0.88 8.75 -13.79
N SER A 76 0.46 8.81 -13.86
CA SER A 76 1.20 8.09 -14.90
C SER A 76 1.27 6.58 -14.66
N LEU A 77 1.21 6.15 -13.40
CA LEU A 77 1.21 4.74 -13.01
C LEU A 77 -0.18 4.12 -12.96
N ALA A 78 -1.22 4.95 -12.85
CA ALA A 78 -2.59 4.47 -12.99
C ALA A 78 -2.66 3.78 -14.36
N PRO A 79 -3.11 2.52 -14.42
CA PRO A 79 -3.49 1.95 -15.70
C PRO A 79 -4.45 2.96 -16.30
N THR A 80 -4.13 3.49 -17.48
CA THR A 80 -5.07 4.32 -18.23
C THR A 80 -6.40 3.60 -18.12
N ASP A 81 -7.40 4.21 -17.46
CA ASP A 81 -8.79 3.72 -17.47
C ASP A 81 -8.96 3.10 -18.86
N ASP A 82 -9.25 1.78 -18.94
CA ASP A 82 -9.29 1.01 -20.20
C ASP A 82 -9.71 1.97 -21.30
N LEU A 83 -8.84 2.26 -22.28
CA LEU A 83 -8.93 3.47 -23.12
C LEU A 83 -10.36 3.69 -23.66
N ARG A 84 -11.07 2.58 -23.84
CA ARG A 84 -12.52 2.46 -24.07
C ARG A 84 -13.39 3.20 -23.03
N SER A 85 -13.29 2.88 -21.75
CA SER A 85 -13.96 3.56 -20.64
C SER A 85 -13.68 5.07 -20.58
N ALA A 86 -12.46 5.50 -20.92
CA ALA A 86 -12.12 6.92 -21.01
C ALA A 86 -12.82 7.60 -22.20
N LEU A 87 -12.86 6.95 -23.37
CA LEU A 87 -13.60 7.41 -24.55
C LEU A 87 -15.10 7.46 -24.29
N ASP A 88 -15.67 6.44 -23.63
CA ASP A 88 -17.09 6.37 -23.28
C ASP A 88 -17.49 7.49 -22.31
N ARG A 89 -16.58 7.90 -21.41
CA ARG A 89 -16.80 9.07 -20.54
C ARG A 89 -16.80 10.36 -21.36
N LEU A 90 -15.82 10.54 -22.24
CA LEU A 90 -15.70 11.73 -23.08
C LEU A 90 -16.91 11.91 -24.01
N GLU A 91 -17.41 10.83 -24.60
CA GLU A 91 -18.59 10.88 -25.49
C GLU A 91 -19.86 11.31 -24.73
N ARG A 92 -20.02 10.84 -23.49
CA ARG A 92 -21.14 11.25 -22.61
C ARG A 92 -21.07 12.73 -22.27
N ASP A 93 -19.89 13.21 -21.90
CA ASP A 93 -19.68 14.61 -21.51
C ASP A 93 -19.92 15.54 -22.71
N LEU A 94 -19.39 15.19 -23.89
CA LEU A 94 -19.64 15.93 -25.14
C LEU A 94 -21.14 15.96 -25.49
N SER A 95 -21.83 14.83 -25.34
CA SER A 95 -23.26 14.72 -25.59
C SER A 95 -24.08 15.57 -24.62
N ALA A 96 -23.66 15.69 -23.36
CA ALA A 96 -24.29 16.57 -22.38
C ALA A 96 -24.12 18.05 -22.77
N VAL A 97 -22.91 18.45 -23.19
CA VAL A 97 -22.64 19.81 -23.65
C VAL A 97 -23.45 20.15 -24.90
N ARG A 98 -23.52 19.25 -25.89
CA ARG A 98 -24.34 19.45 -27.10
C ARG A 98 -25.81 19.63 -26.78
N ARG A 99 -26.37 18.80 -25.89
CA ARG A 99 -27.77 18.97 -25.46
C ARG A 99 -28.00 20.32 -24.81
N LYS A 100 -27.09 20.77 -23.93
CA LYS A 100 -27.18 22.08 -23.28
C LYS A 100 -27.11 23.23 -24.28
N ALA A 101 -26.25 23.12 -25.31
CA ALA A 101 -26.10 24.13 -26.34
C ALA A 101 -27.30 24.20 -27.30
N LEU A 102 -27.99 23.08 -27.54
CA LEU A 102 -29.19 23.00 -28.40
C LEU A 102 -30.50 23.27 -27.65
N SER A 103 -30.47 23.28 -26.31
CA SER A 103 -31.60 23.65 -25.46
C SER A 103 -31.64 25.13 -25.08
N ALA A 104 -30.64 25.92 -25.52
CA ALA A 104 -30.55 27.37 -25.35
C ALA A 104 -30.94 28.07 -26.66
#